data_AF-A0A6C0DDW0-F1
#
_entry.id   AF-A0A6C0DDW0-F1
#
_cell.length_a   1.000
_cell.length_b   1.000
_cell.length_c   1.000
_cell.angle_alpha   90.00
_cell.angle_beta   90.00
_cell.angle_gamma   90.00
#
_symmetry.space_group_name_H-M   'P 1'
#
loop_
_entity.id
_entity.type
_entity.pdbx_description
1 polymer ?
#
loop_
_entity_poly.entity_id
_entity_poly.type
_entity_poly.pdbx_seq_one_letter_code
_entity_poly.pdbx_strand_id
1 'polypeptide(L)'
;MWKRLASMYTNLNLIFVLLIRWLPESVQDIVRASTFLILVVVSTVWFSGDLVRTYGELVDSFIRGQSFALPRVVRIGIAAAGDILLHVVPVFAIGLPQMGRSFLIAFGLLSTWYATARRHIHAIYAPSIQGKKADRGIMIAGIVSLGSYLIYNKSTKESEQAAEPHRASPLKSPPPSE
;
A
#
# COMPACT_ATOMS: atom_id res chain seq x y z
N MET A 1 18.42 -14.01 10.61
CA MET A 1 17.69 -14.00 9.33
C MET A 1 16.17 -13.99 9.54
N TRP A 2 15.61 -14.93 10.31
CA TRP A 2 14.16 -14.98 10.62
C TRP A 2 13.60 -13.72 11.30
N LYS A 3 14.25 -13.22 12.36
CA LYS A 3 13.87 -11.95 13.02
C LYS A 3 13.85 -10.74 12.07
N ARG A 4 14.59 -10.80 10.95
CA ARG A 4 14.68 -9.71 9.96
C ARG A 4 13.61 -9.82 8.87
N LEU A 5 13.32 -11.02 8.37
CA LEU A 5 12.19 -11.26 7.46
C LEU A 5 10.85 -10.96 8.15
N ALA A 6 10.68 -11.37 9.42
CA ALA A 6 9.48 -11.04 10.20
C ALA A 6 9.32 -9.53 10.49
N SER A 7 10.38 -8.73 10.32
CA SER A 7 10.40 -7.28 10.56
C SER A 7 9.99 -6.45 9.32
N MET A 8 9.69 -7.07 8.19
CA MET A 8 9.30 -6.35 6.98
C MET A 8 7.79 -6.19 6.98
N TYR A 9 7.30 -4.95 6.90
CA TYR A 9 5.89 -4.64 6.82
C TYR A 9 5.20 -5.42 5.68
N THR A 10 5.90 -5.58 4.54
CA THR A 10 5.46 -6.42 3.43
C THR A 10 5.18 -7.86 3.83
N ASN A 11 6.03 -8.49 4.65
CA ASN A 11 5.84 -9.89 5.06
C ASN A 11 4.68 -10.03 6.05
N LEU A 12 4.52 -9.07 6.97
CA LEU A 12 3.34 -9.02 7.83
C LEU A 12 2.07 -8.84 6.99
N ASN A 13 2.09 -7.91 6.03
CA ASN A 13 0.97 -7.70 5.12
C ASN A 13 0.66 -8.96 4.31
N LEU A 14 1.67 -9.69 3.82
CA LEU A 14 1.48 -10.96 3.12
C LEU A 14 0.80 -12.04 3.98
N ILE A 15 1.09 -12.10 5.28
CA ILE A 15 0.35 -12.99 6.20
C ILE A 15 -1.13 -12.60 6.21
N PHE A 16 -1.45 -11.30 6.32
CA PHE A 16 -2.84 -10.84 6.27
C PHE A 16 -3.50 -11.06 4.90
N VAL A 17 -2.76 -10.95 3.80
CA VAL A 17 -3.23 -11.29 2.44
C VAL A 17 -3.63 -12.77 2.37
N LEU A 18 -2.79 -13.67 2.89
CA LEU A 18 -3.11 -15.10 2.93
C LEU A 18 -4.32 -15.39 3.81
N LEU A 19 -4.47 -14.63 4.90
CA LEU A 19 -5.58 -14.79 5.83
C LEU A 19 -6.86 -14.04 5.43
N ILE A 20 -6.87 -13.32 4.31
CA ILE A 20 -7.86 -12.29 4.02
C ILE A 20 -9.31 -12.80 4.04
N ARG A 21 -9.55 -14.04 3.59
CA ARG A 21 -10.88 -14.65 3.54
C ARG A 21 -11.50 -14.89 4.92
N TRP A 22 -10.68 -14.93 5.97
CA TRP A 22 -11.13 -15.13 7.35
C TRP A 22 -11.22 -13.81 8.14
N LEU A 23 -10.92 -12.67 7.51
CA LEU A 23 -10.94 -11.36 8.16
C LEU A 23 -12.29 -10.66 7.97
N PRO A 24 -12.73 -9.82 8.92
CA PRO A 24 -13.87 -8.92 8.73
C PRO A 24 -13.65 -7.97 7.54
N GLU A 25 -14.71 -7.57 6.83
CA GLU A 25 -14.60 -6.73 5.62
C GLU A 25 -13.85 -5.41 5.85
N SER A 26 -14.05 -4.79 7.03
CA SER A 26 -13.30 -3.58 7.42
C SER A 26 -11.79 -3.81 7.49
N VAL A 27 -11.37 -4.99 7.96
CA VAL A 27 -9.96 -5.38 8.04
C VAL A 27 -9.46 -5.79 6.66
N GLN A 28 -10.26 -6.51 5.86
CA GLN A 28 -9.90 -6.85 4.48
C GLN A 28 -9.60 -5.58 3.68
N ASP A 29 -10.42 -4.55 3.79
CA ASP A 29 -10.21 -3.30 3.07
C ASP A 29 -8.94 -2.55 3.53
N ILE A 30 -8.58 -2.62 4.82
CA ILE A 30 -7.30 -2.13 5.33
C ILE A 30 -6.13 -2.92 4.74
N VAL A 31 -6.26 -4.25 4.61
CA VAL A 31 -5.23 -5.12 3.99
C VAL A 31 -5.10 -4.81 2.50
N ARG A 32 -6.20 -4.63 1.77
CA ARG A 32 -6.19 -4.17 0.36
C ARG A 32 -5.47 -2.83 0.23
N ALA A 33 -5.80 -1.87 1.10
CA ALA A 33 -5.17 -0.55 1.12
C ALA A 33 -3.67 -0.63 1.45
N SER A 34 -3.29 -1.46 2.42
CA SER A 34 -1.90 -1.65 2.83
C SER A 34 -1.09 -2.29 1.71
N THR A 35 -1.63 -3.32 1.06
CA THR A 35 -1.01 -3.99 -0.09
C THR A 35 -0.80 -3.02 -1.25
N PHE A 36 -1.80 -2.20 -1.57
CA PHE A 36 -1.69 -1.20 -2.62
C PHE A 36 -0.67 -0.10 -2.28
N LEU A 37 -0.67 0.42 -1.05
CA LEU A 37 0.31 1.43 -0.64
C LEU A 37 1.74 0.89 -0.65
N ILE A 38 1.96 -0.36 -0.27
CA ILE A 38 3.27 -1.03 -0.41
C ILE A 38 3.68 -1.04 -1.89
N LEU A 39 2.78 -1.42 -2.80
CA LEU A 39 3.05 -1.40 -4.23
C LEU A 39 3.42 0.00 -4.72
N VAL A 40 2.71 1.05 -4.28
CA VAL A 40 3.04 2.44 -4.62
C VAL A 40 4.44 2.82 -4.15
N VAL A 41 4.79 2.49 -2.89
CA VAL A 41 6.13 2.76 -2.35
C VAL A 41 7.21 2.05 -3.15
N VAL A 42 7.04 0.76 -3.42
CA VAL A 42 8.05 -0.03 -4.16
C VAL A 42 8.15 0.38 -5.62
N SER A 43 7.03 0.76 -6.25
CA SER A 43 7.03 1.29 -7.62
C SER A 43 7.92 2.52 -7.76
N THR A 44 8.07 3.34 -6.71
CA THR A 44 9.01 4.48 -6.76
C THR A 44 10.46 4.04 -6.93
N VAL A 45 10.83 2.86 -6.43
CA VAL A 45 12.14 2.24 -6.68
C VAL A 45 12.22 1.79 -8.13
N TRP A 46 11.15 1.18 -8.66
CA TRP A 46 11.10 0.72 -10.04
C TRP A 46 11.33 1.84 -11.05
N PHE A 47 10.72 3.00 -10.80
CA PHE A 47 10.84 4.18 -11.66
C PHE A 47 12.03 5.09 -11.30
N SER A 48 12.89 4.70 -10.34
CA SER A 48 14.02 5.55 -9.90
C SER A 48 15.27 5.48 -10.76
N GLY A 49 15.27 4.70 -11.85
CA GLY A 49 16.41 4.55 -12.77
C GLY A 49 17.58 3.70 -12.29
N ASP A 50 17.71 3.45 -10.97
CA ASP A 50 18.83 2.68 -10.37
C ASP A 50 18.52 1.19 -10.16
N LEU A 51 17.53 0.64 -10.88
CA LEU A 51 16.98 -0.69 -10.66
C LEU A 51 18.04 -1.81 -10.63
N VAL A 52 18.92 -1.79 -11.63
CA VAL A 52 20.00 -2.78 -11.80
C VAL A 52 20.97 -2.73 -10.63
N ARG A 53 21.29 -1.53 -10.13
CA ARG A 53 22.17 -1.35 -8.98
C ARG A 53 21.50 -1.85 -7.71
N THR A 54 20.24 -1.46 -7.47
CA THR A 54 19.48 -1.85 -6.27
C THR A 54 19.31 -3.36 -6.17
N TYR A 55 18.92 -4.04 -7.26
CA TYR A 55 18.81 -5.50 -7.26
C TYR A 55 20.17 -6.20 -7.25
N GLY A 56 21.19 -5.62 -7.86
CA GLY A 56 22.56 -6.13 -7.76
C GLY A 56 23.05 -6.17 -6.31
N GLU A 57 22.94 -5.06 -5.59
CA GLU A 57 23.32 -4.97 -4.17
C GLU A 57 22.48 -5.92 -3.30
N LEU A 58 21.19 -6.06 -3.59
CA LEU A 58 20.29 -6.99 -2.90
C LEU A 58 20.75 -8.44 -3.06
N VAL A 59 20.97 -8.88 -4.30
CA VAL A 59 21.47 -10.24 -4.63
C VAL A 59 22.81 -10.51 -3.98
N ASP A 60 23.76 -9.57 -4.08
CA ASP A 60 25.09 -9.70 -3.52
C ASP A 60 25.05 -9.81 -1.98
N SER A 61 24.04 -9.21 -1.33
CA SER A 61 23.84 -9.33 0.13
C SER A 61 23.41 -10.73 0.58
N PHE A 62 22.71 -11.48 -0.27
CA PHE A 62 22.25 -12.84 0.03
C PHE A 62 23.32 -13.91 -0.25
N ILE A 63 24.25 -13.64 -1.16
CA ILE A 63 25.20 -14.64 -1.70
C ILE A 63 26.60 -14.51 -1.08
N ARG A 64 26.84 -13.60 -0.11
CA ARG A 64 28.13 -13.48 0.59
C ARG A 64 28.61 -14.85 1.08
N GLY A 65 29.63 -15.40 0.42
CA GLY A 65 30.29 -16.66 0.77
C GLY A 65 29.85 -17.91 0.02
N GLN A 66 28.92 -17.85 -0.95
CA GLN A 66 28.55 -19.01 -1.78
C GLN A 66 28.87 -18.77 -3.26
N SER A 67 29.64 -19.67 -3.88
CA SER A 67 29.92 -19.63 -5.33
C SER A 67 28.73 -20.17 -6.11
N PHE A 68 27.73 -19.33 -6.37
CA PHE A 68 26.67 -19.67 -7.32
C PHE A 68 27.12 -19.39 -8.77
N ALA A 69 27.07 -20.41 -9.63
CA ALA A 69 27.52 -20.38 -11.02
C ALA A 69 26.62 -19.58 -11.99
N LEU A 70 25.64 -18.82 -11.49
CA LEU A 70 24.69 -18.07 -12.30
C LEU A 70 25.26 -16.70 -12.70
N PRO A 71 25.15 -16.30 -14.00
CA PRO A 71 25.55 -14.97 -14.44
C PRO A 71 24.82 -13.87 -13.66
N ARG A 72 25.52 -12.76 -13.37
CA ARG A 72 24.97 -11.64 -12.59
C ARG A 72 23.64 -11.13 -13.13
N VAL A 73 23.53 -11.01 -14.46
CA VAL A 73 22.31 -10.57 -15.16
C VAL A 73 21.12 -11.48 -14.85
N VAL A 74 21.33 -12.80 -14.85
CA VAL A 74 20.28 -13.79 -14.54
C VAL A 74 19.83 -13.66 -13.09
N ARG A 75 20.77 -13.49 -12.14
CA ARG A 75 20.44 -13.31 -10.72
C ARG A 75 19.63 -12.05 -10.46
N ILE A 76 19.99 -10.94 -11.12
CA ILE A 76 19.23 -9.69 -11.06
C ILE A 76 17.82 -9.89 -11.64
N GLY A 77 17.71 -10.59 -12.78
CA GLY A 77 16.42 -10.91 -13.39
C GLY A 77 15.51 -11.71 -12.46
N ILE A 78 16.04 -12.74 -11.78
CA ILE A 78 15.29 -13.53 -10.80
C ILE A 78 14.84 -12.65 -9.62
N ALA A 79 15.72 -11.79 -9.10
CA ALA A 79 15.38 -10.90 -7.99
C ALA A 79 14.28 -9.89 -8.38
N ALA A 80 14.38 -9.29 -9.57
CA ALA A 80 13.37 -8.38 -10.09
C ALA A 80 12.03 -9.09 -10.31
N ALA A 81 12.04 -10.30 -10.90
CA ALA A 81 10.83 -11.09 -11.10
C ALA A 81 10.18 -11.47 -9.76
N GLY A 82 10.96 -11.89 -8.77
CA GLY A 82 10.47 -12.16 -7.42
C GLY A 82 9.85 -10.95 -6.75
N ASP A 83 10.47 -9.77 -6.89
CA ASP A 83 9.97 -8.52 -6.32
C ASP A 83 8.64 -8.10 -6.98
N ILE A 84 8.53 -8.21 -8.30
CA ILE A 84 7.26 -7.99 -9.03
C ILE A 84 6.19 -8.97 -8.53
N LEU A 85 6.52 -10.26 -8.42
CA LEU A 85 5.56 -11.25 -7.93
C LEU A 85 5.08 -10.95 -6.50
N LEU A 86 5.97 -10.51 -5.61
CA LEU A 86 5.63 -10.20 -4.22
C LEU A 86 4.80 -8.93 -4.03
N HIS A 87 4.82 -8.01 -4.99
CA HIS A 87 4.14 -6.71 -4.86
C HIS A 87 2.94 -6.53 -5.78
N VAL A 88 2.98 -7.11 -6.98
CA VAL A 88 1.93 -6.96 -7.99
C VAL A 88 0.85 -8.02 -7.82
N VAL A 89 1.25 -9.28 -7.68
CA VAL A 89 0.29 -10.40 -7.61
C VAL A 89 -0.66 -10.27 -6.42
N PRO A 90 -0.22 -9.89 -5.20
CA PRO A 90 -1.14 -9.71 -4.09
C PRO A 90 -2.25 -8.70 -4.37
N VAL A 91 -1.94 -7.56 -5.01
CA VAL A 91 -2.93 -6.54 -5.35
C VAL A 91 -3.99 -7.10 -6.31
N PHE A 92 -3.57 -7.84 -7.34
CA PHE A 92 -4.52 -8.47 -8.26
C PHE A 92 -5.34 -9.59 -7.59
N ALA A 93 -4.75 -10.32 -6.65
CA ALA A 93 -5.42 -11.43 -5.97
C ALA A 93 -6.51 -10.97 -5.01
N ILE A 94 -6.32 -9.85 -4.31
CA ILE A 94 -7.26 -9.36 -3.29
C ILE A 94 -8.12 -8.17 -3.74
N GLY A 95 -7.78 -7.57 -4.87
CA GLY A 95 -8.44 -6.38 -5.41
C GLY A 95 -7.97 -5.07 -4.77
N LEU A 96 -8.57 -3.97 -5.23
CA LEU A 96 -8.29 -2.63 -4.75
C LEU A 96 -9.12 -2.29 -3.50
N PRO A 97 -8.62 -1.43 -2.61
CA PRO A 97 -9.40 -0.91 -1.50
C PRO A 97 -10.57 -0.05 -1.98
N GLN A 98 -11.68 -0.12 -1.24
CA GLN A 98 -12.94 0.55 -1.59
C GLN A 98 -13.18 1.80 -0.75
N MET A 99 -12.67 1.86 0.49
CA MET A 99 -12.93 2.99 1.38
C MET A 99 -11.70 3.90 1.54
N GLY A 100 -11.90 5.20 1.37
CA GLY A 100 -10.85 6.21 1.58
C GLY A 100 -10.25 6.18 2.99
N ARG A 101 -11.06 5.86 4.02
CA ARG A 101 -10.58 5.71 5.40
C ARG A 101 -9.54 4.59 5.56
N SER A 102 -9.66 3.51 4.80
CA SER A 102 -8.75 2.36 4.87
C SER A 102 -7.35 2.74 4.39
N PHE A 103 -7.26 3.63 3.40
CA PHE A 103 -5.98 4.22 2.97
C PHE A 103 -5.31 5.05 4.06
N LEU A 104 -6.07 5.83 4.84
CA LEU A 104 -5.50 6.61 5.94
C LEU A 104 -4.99 5.71 7.06
N ILE A 105 -5.77 4.70 7.44
CA ILE A 105 -5.37 3.74 8.47
C ILE A 105 -4.13 2.97 8.03
N ALA A 106 -4.15 2.42 6.81
CA ALA A 106 -3.01 1.70 6.24
C ALA A 106 -1.77 2.57 6.13
N PHE A 107 -1.91 3.82 5.68
CA PHE A 107 -0.81 4.79 5.63
C PHE A 107 -0.25 5.12 7.01
N GLY A 108 -1.12 5.27 8.02
CA GLY A 108 -0.71 5.46 9.41
C GLY A 108 0.09 4.28 9.95
N LEU A 109 -0.37 3.05 9.69
CA LEU A 109 0.34 1.82 10.05
C LEU A 109 1.70 1.73 9.36
N LEU A 110 1.73 1.95 8.04
CA LEU A 110 2.94 1.95 7.23
C LEU A 110 3.94 3.00 7.74
N SER A 111 3.50 4.25 7.92
CA SER A 111 4.33 5.35 8.40
C SER A 111 4.87 5.10 9.80
N THR A 112 4.04 4.59 10.71
CA THR A 112 4.45 4.23 12.07
C THR A 112 5.47 3.10 12.05
N TRP A 113 5.27 2.09 11.20
CA TRP A 113 6.22 1.00 11.02
C TRP A 113 7.58 1.51 10.54
N TYR A 114 7.60 2.35 9.51
CA TYR A 114 8.86 2.91 8.99
C TYR A 114 9.52 3.89 9.97
N ALA A 115 8.75 4.65 10.75
CA ALA A 115 9.27 5.55 11.79
C ALA A 115 9.90 4.77 12.96
N THR A 116 9.29 3.67 13.38
CA THR A 116 9.80 2.81 14.46
C THR A 116 10.95 1.92 13.98
N ALA A 117 10.88 1.34 12.77
CA ALA A 117 11.96 0.57 12.16
C ALA A 117 13.22 1.42 11.92
N ARG A 118 13.07 2.72 11.58
CA ARG A 118 14.18 3.69 11.50
C ARG A 118 15.03 3.76 12.77
N ARG A 119 14.44 3.48 13.93
CA ARG A 119 15.13 3.52 15.22
C ARG A 119 15.90 2.23 15.55
N HIS A 120 15.61 1.10 14.90
CA HIS A 120 16.12 -0.19 15.37
C HIS A 120 16.61 -1.19 14.30
N ILE A 121 16.31 -1.04 13.00
CA ILE A 121 16.68 -2.08 12.01
C ILE A 121 17.07 -1.46 10.66
N HIS A 122 18.36 -1.51 10.34
CA HIS A 122 18.86 -1.47 8.97
C HIS A 122 18.76 -2.88 8.34
N ALA A 123 18.38 -2.92 7.06
CA ALA A 123 18.29 -4.08 6.15
C ALA A 123 17.07 -4.99 6.41
N ILE A 124 16.16 -5.21 5.46
CA ILE A 124 16.42 -5.82 4.13
C ILE A 124 15.70 -5.09 2.97
N TYR A 125 14.70 -4.23 3.23
CA TYR A 125 14.21 -3.21 2.26
C TYR A 125 15.00 -1.88 2.34
N ALA A 126 16.20 -1.91 2.92
CA ALA A 126 17.17 -0.84 2.78
C ALA A 126 18.30 -1.25 1.81
N PRO A 127 18.04 -1.63 0.55
CA PRO A 127 19.10 -1.80 -0.43
C PRO A 127 19.59 -0.40 -0.84
N SER A 128 20.43 0.26 -0.03
CA SER A 128 20.94 1.60 -0.34
C SER A 128 19.86 2.53 -0.93
N ILE A 129 18.62 2.43 -0.45
CA ILE A 129 17.58 3.38 -0.75
C ILE A 129 17.99 4.55 0.14
N GLN A 130 18.97 5.34 -0.33
CA GLN A 130 19.38 6.58 0.30
C GLN A 130 18.10 7.26 0.77
N GLY A 131 18.03 7.65 2.06
CA GLY A 131 16.77 8.00 2.74
C GLY A 131 15.77 8.75 1.87
N LYS A 132 16.26 9.66 1.02
CA LYS A 132 15.55 10.35 -0.06
C LYS A 132 14.53 9.51 -0.86
N LYS A 133 14.85 8.29 -1.30
CA LYS A 133 13.94 7.46 -2.13
C LYS A 133 12.83 6.82 -1.30
N ALA A 134 13.14 6.33 -0.10
CA ALA A 134 12.14 5.81 0.83
C ALA A 134 11.21 6.95 1.30
N ASP A 135 11.78 8.11 1.60
CA ASP A 135 11.05 9.31 1.98
C ASP A 135 10.10 9.76 0.86
N ARG A 136 10.55 9.73 -0.40
CA ARG A 136 9.69 9.98 -1.57
C ARG A 136 8.57 8.96 -1.71
N GLY A 137 8.86 7.67 -1.53
CA GLY A 137 7.87 6.61 -1.57
C GLY A 137 6.76 6.81 -0.53
N ILE A 138 7.15 7.04 0.72
CA ILE A 138 6.21 7.33 1.82
C ILE A 138 5.43 8.63 1.55
N MET A 139 6.09 9.68 1.05
CA MET A 139 5.42 10.92 0.68
C MET A 139 4.36 10.70 -0.42
N ILE A 140 4.69 9.97 -1.48
CA ILE A 140 3.77 9.65 -2.57
C ILE A 140 2.60 8.80 -2.06
N ALA A 141 2.87 7.79 -1.23
CA ALA A 141 1.83 7.01 -0.56
C ALA A 141 0.90 7.90 0.28
N GLY A 142 1.44 8.90 0.99
CA GLY A 142 0.65 9.88 1.73
C GLY A 142 -0.24 10.75 0.84
N ILE A 143 0.29 11.24 -0.29
CA ILE A 143 -0.48 12.01 -1.28
C ILE A 143 -1.63 11.18 -1.84
N VAL A 144 -1.36 9.93 -2.22
CA VAL A 144 -2.38 9.00 -2.72
C VAL A 144 -3.46 8.75 -1.67
N SER A 145 -3.07 8.49 -0.41
CA SER A 145 -4.04 8.30 0.67
C SER A 145 -4.91 9.53 0.93
N LEU A 146 -4.33 10.72 0.91
CA LEU A 146 -5.08 11.97 1.08
C LEU A 146 -6.05 12.21 -0.09
N GLY A 147 -5.60 12.02 -1.33
CA GLY A 147 -6.44 12.15 -2.52
C GLY A 147 -7.63 11.20 -2.48
N SER A 148 -7.40 9.92 -2.17
CA SER A 148 -8.46 8.91 -2.03
C SER A 148 -9.45 9.25 -0.91
N TYR A 149 -8.98 9.79 0.21
CA TYR A 149 -9.85 10.23 1.31
C TYR A 149 -10.76 11.39 0.89
N LEU A 150 -10.22 12.40 0.21
CA LEU A 150 -10.98 13.56 -0.25
C LEU A 150 -12.04 13.17 -1.30
N ILE A 151 -11.69 12.28 -2.23
CA ILE A 151 -12.63 11.77 -3.24
C ILE A 151 -13.76 10.99 -2.57
N TYR A 152 -13.44 10.12 -1.61
CA TYR A 152 -14.44 9.34 -0.89
C TYR A 152 -15.41 10.25 -0.12
N ASN A 153 -14.90 11.21 0.64
CA ASN A 153 -15.72 12.16 1.41
C ASN A 153 -16.59 13.05 0.53
N LYS A 154 -16.11 13.41 -0.67
CA LYS A 154 -16.92 14.16 -1.63
C LYS A 154 -18.08 13.32 -2.15
N SER A 155 -17.80 12.07 -2.55
CA SER A 155 -18.80 11.12 -3.04
C SER A 155 -19.90 10.84 -2.01
N THR A 156 -19.54 10.62 -0.74
CA THR A 156 -20.54 10.40 0.31
C THR A 156 -21.43 11.63 0.54
N LYS A 157 -20.87 12.83 0.57
CA LYS A 157 -21.67 14.07 0.73
C LYS A 157 -22.64 14.30 -0.43
N GLU A 158 -22.20 14.04 -1.67
CA GLU A 158 -23.07 14.14 -2.86
C GLU A 158 -24.19 13.10 -2.82
N SER A 159 -23.91 11.87 -2.35
CA SER A 159 -24.93 10.83 -2.20
C SER A 159 -25.93 11.10 -1.07
N GLU A 160 -25.50 11.71 0.05
CA GLU A 160 -26.39 12.10 1.16
C GLU A 160 -27.30 13.27 0.76
N GLN A 161 -26.79 14.26 0.00
CA GLN A 161 -27.61 15.35 -0.54
C GLN A 161 -28.59 14.89 -1.62
N ALA A 162 -28.23 13.88 -2.42
CA ALA A 162 -29.14 13.29 -3.41
C ALA A 162 -30.22 12.39 -2.75
N ALA A 163 -29.97 11.90 -1.54
CA ALA A 163 -30.89 11.05 -0.78
C ALA A 163 -31.80 11.83 0.18
N GLU A 164 -31.56 13.14 0.41
CA GLU A 164 -32.57 13.99 1.06
C GLU A 164 -33.78 14.11 0.12
N PRO A 165 -34.97 13.59 0.49
CA PRO A 165 -36.15 13.81 -0.31
C PRO A 165 -36.39 15.31 -0.33
N HIS A 166 -36.54 15.89 -1.52
CA HIS A 166 -37.11 17.22 -1.69
C HIS A 166 -38.27 17.35 -0.70
N ARG A 167 -38.08 18.14 0.36
CA ARG A 167 -39.18 18.54 1.25
C ARG A 167 -40.16 19.24 0.33
N ALA A 168 -41.19 18.51 -0.11
CA ALA A 168 -42.32 19.07 -0.79
C ALA A 168 -42.83 20.20 0.09
N SER A 169 -42.85 21.42 -0.47
CA SER A 169 -43.52 22.55 0.16
C SER A 169 -44.89 22.09 0.65
N PRO A 170 -45.28 22.41 1.89
CA PRO A 170 -46.59 22.05 2.37
C PRO A 170 -47.62 22.68 1.42
N LEU A 171 -48.38 21.83 0.72
CA LEU A 171 -49.53 22.23 -0.07
C LEU A 171 -50.46 23.00 0.87
N LYS A 172 -50.59 24.31 0.63
CA LYS A 172 -51.62 25.14 1.25
C LYS A 172 -52.96 24.50 0.95
N SER A 173 -53.64 23.99 1.97
CA SER A 173 -55.02 23.53 1.85
C SER A 173 -55.90 24.70 1.41
N PRO A 174 -56.82 24.50 0.44
CA PRO A 174 -57.76 25.53 0.05
C PRO A 174 -58.73 25.81 1.21
N PRO A 175 -59.23 27.06 1.35
CA PRO A 175 -60.11 27.43 2.44
C PRO A 175 -61.48 26.72 2.31
N PRO A 176 -62.18 26.51 3.43
CA PRO A 176 -63.46 25.82 3.42
C PRO A 176 -64.52 26.67 2.72
N SER A 177 -65.26 26.04 1.82
CA SER A 177 -66.43 26.62 1.16
C SER A 177 -67.61 26.66 2.14
N GLU A 178 -68.12 27.86 2.41
CA GLU A 178 -69.42 28.14 3.05
C GLU A 178 -70.59 27.84 2.09
#